data_AF-A0A8J5BP80-F1
#
_entry.id   AF-A0A8J5BP80-F1
#
_cell.length_a   1.000
_cell.length_b   1.000
_cell.length_c   1.000
_cell.angle_alpha   90.00
_cell.angle_beta   90.00
_cell.angle_gamma   90.00
#
_symmetry.space_group_name_H-M   'P 1'
#
loop_
_entity.id
_entity.type
_entity.pdbx_description
1 polymer ?
#
loop_
_entity_poly.entity_id
_entity_poly.type
_entity_poly.pdbx_seq_one_letter_code
_entity_poly.pdbx_strand_id
1 'polypeptide(L)'
;MLFKTFTLLTAASAALAAPIACEKPQEHKESTHPTYSLNAIMPGQGAFGMKALQIRGGDVVYGLEQGFSYFKVEDVGNAMANVLSEGQGPKQLFANVKTGKLEVKDGPAPPLEGNSGGWAFKGDGSVKTFSSYGTEEFYSCTSETDPLHGGQVVYVFNGGYACEDPIKFTIGATKE
;
A
#
# COMPACT_ATOMS: atom_id res chain seq x y z
N MET A 1 14.24 -77.58 26.75
CA MET A 1 15.45 -76.79 27.00
C MET A 1 15.74 -75.96 25.75
N LEU A 2 16.03 -74.67 25.97
CA LEU A 2 16.94 -73.82 25.20
C LEU A 2 16.54 -73.26 23.81
N PHE A 3 16.64 -71.92 23.79
CA PHE A 3 17.11 -71.01 22.75
C PHE A 3 16.16 -70.32 21.75
N LYS A 4 15.93 -69.03 22.08
CA LYS A 4 15.79 -67.83 21.25
C LYS A 4 16.32 -67.97 19.81
N THR A 5 15.56 -67.40 18.85
CA THR A 5 16.12 -66.42 17.91
C THR A 5 15.03 -65.53 17.30
N PHE A 6 15.14 -64.24 17.59
CA PHE A 6 14.61 -63.15 16.78
C PHE A 6 15.33 -63.17 15.42
N THR A 7 14.60 -63.01 14.32
CA THR A 7 15.19 -62.52 13.07
C THR A 7 14.17 -61.64 12.36
N LEU A 8 14.28 -60.34 12.62
CA LEU A 8 13.75 -59.29 11.75
C LEU A 8 14.49 -59.37 10.41
N LEU A 9 13.77 -59.64 9.33
CA LEU A 9 14.28 -59.38 7.98
C LEU A 9 13.76 -58.03 7.50
N THR A 10 14.69 -57.09 7.50
CA THR A 10 14.68 -55.81 6.82
C THR A 10 14.62 -56.02 5.31
N ALA A 11 13.59 -55.45 4.67
CA ALA A 11 13.63 -55.15 3.24
C ALA A 11 13.64 -53.62 3.08
N ALA A 12 14.84 -53.07 2.96
CA ALA A 12 15.05 -51.67 2.60
C ALA A 12 14.68 -51.52 1.11
N SER A 13 13.53 -50.93 0.82
CA SER A 13 13.25 -50.41 -0.52
C SER A 13 13.96 -49.07 -0.65
N ALA A 14 15.10 -49.07 -1.33
CA ALA A 14 15.78 -47.87 -1.78
C ALA A 14 14.95 -47.24 -2.91
N ALA A 15 14.07 -46.30 -2.57
CA ALA A 15 13.51 -45.37 -3.54
C ALA A 15 14.50 -44.22 -3.73
N LEU A 16 15.27 -44.26 -4.82
CA LEU A 16 15.94 -43.07 -5.37
C LEU A 16 14.87 -42.13 -5.93
N ALA A 17 14.16 -41.43 -5.05
CA ALA A 17 13.52 -40.19 -5.39
C ALA A 17 14.55 -39.09 -5.11
N ALA A 18 14.97 -38.38 -6.17
CA ALA A 18 15.75 -37.16 -6.04
C ALA A 18 15.09 -36.27 -4.97
N PRO A 19 15.86 -35.57 -4.13
CA PRO A 19 15.25 -34.61 -3.22
C PRO A 19 14.58 -33.56 -4.10
N ILE A 20 13.25 -33.66 -4.21
CA ILE A 20 12.42 -32.52 -4.53
C ILE A 20 12.81 -31.54 -3.42
N ALA A 21 13.58 -30.53 -3.78
CA ALA A 21 13.80 -29.40 -2.93
C ALA A 21 12.40 -28.87 -2.64
N CYS A 22 11.85 -29.26 -1.49
CA CYS A 22 10.74 -28.55 -0.90
C CYS A 22 11.26 -27.13 -0.76
N GLU A 23 10.85 -26.25 -1.67
CA GLU A 23 10.90 -24.82 -1.42
C GLU A 23 10.30 -24.66 -0.04
N LYS A 24 11.15 -24.28 0.92
CA LYS A 24 10.68 -23.88 2.24
C LYS A 24 9.53 -22.90 1.97
N PRO A 25 8.40 -23.01 2.69
CA PRO A 25 7.44 -21.93 2.71
C PRO A 25 8.24 -20.65 2.91
N GLN A 26 8.18 -19.72 1.96
CA GLN A 26 8.80 -18.43 2.14
C GLN A 26 8.28 -17.94 3.49
N GLU A 27 9.17 -17.84 4.47
CA GLU A 27 8.86 -17.15 5.71
C GLU A 27 8.28 -15.82 5.25
N HIS A 28 6.98 -15.61 5.48
CA HIS A 28 6.42 -14.28 5.50
C HIS A 28 7.20 -13.56 6.59
N LYS A 29 8.33 -12.94 6.21
CA LYS A 29 8.99 -11.94 7.03
C LYS A 29 7.91 -10.91 7.26
N GLU A 30 7.39 -10.91 8.47
CA GLU A 30 6.55 -9.87 9.01
C GLU A 30 7.22 -8.56 8.59
N SER A 31 6.49 -7.75 7.82
CA SER A 31 7.10 -6.53 7.31
C SER A 31 7.55 -5.69 8.50
N THR A 32 8.84 -5.41 8.57
CA THR A 32 9.41 -4.53 9.59
C THR A 32 8.97 -3.07 9.39
N HIS A 33 8.28 -2.80 8.28
CA HIS A 33 7.82 -1.48 7.89
C HIS A 33 6.41 -1.23 8.42
N PRO A 34 6.16 -0.04 9.02
CA PRO A 34 4.82 0.28 9.50
C PRO A 34 3.86 0.47 8.32
N THR A 35 2.67 -0.11 8.46
CA THR A 35 1.55 0.04 7.52
C THR A 35 0.52 1.03 8.02
N TYR A 36 -0.07 1.76 7.08
CA TYR A 36 -1.03 2.82 7.34
C TYR A 36 -2.23 2.75 6.39
N SER A 37 -3.41 3.06 6.90
CA SER A 37 -4.56 3.42 6.09
C SER A 37 -4.55 4.94 5.85
N LEU A 38 -4.72 5.36 4.59
CA LEU A 38 -4.75 6.79 4.23
C LEU A 38 -6.18 7.31 4.20
N ASN A 39 -6.41 8.45 4.85
CA ASN A 39 -7.72 9.08 5.00
C ASN A 39 -7.65 10.56 4.64
N ALA A 40 -8.57 11.05 3.81
CA ALA A 40 -8.75 12.47 3.58
C ALA A 40 -9.38 13.12 4.82
N ILE A 41 -8.85 14.29 5.21
CA ILE A 41 -9.34 15.14 6.30
C ILE A 41 -9.70 16.49 5.70
N MET A 42 -11.00 16.75 5.59
CA MET A 42 -11.50 18.03 5.11
C MET A 42 -11.23 19.14 6.14
N PRO A 43 -10.97 20.38 5.69
CA PRO A 43 -10.78 21.53 6.58
C PRO A 43 -11.93 21.67 7.59
N GLY A 44 -11.59 21.81 8.87
CA GLY A 44 -12.55 22.00 9.95
C GLY A 44 -13.27 20.73 10.43
N GLN A 45 -13.09 19.57 9.80
CA GLN A 45 -13.76 18.32 10.24
C GLN A 45 -12.94 17.51 11.26
N GLY A 46 -11.62 17.73 11.30
CA GLY A 46 -10.71 16.98 12.18
C GLY A 46 -10.77 15.46 11.96
N ALA A 47 -10.32 14.69 12.95
CA ALA A 47 -10.25 13.22 12.84
C ALA A 47 -11.62 12.53 12.66
N PHE A 48 -12.70 13.12 13.18
CA PHE A 48 -14.04 12.54 13.07
C PHE A 48 -14.63 12.62 11.66
N GLY A 49 -14.10 13.49 10.80
CA GLY A 49 -14.47 13.57 9.39
C GLY A 49 -13.56 12.80 8.44
N MET A 50 -12.68 11.93 8.96
CA MET A 50 -11.79 11.13 8.15
C MET A 50 -12.57 10.23 7.19
N LYS A 51 -12.22 10.29 5.92
CA LYS A 51 -12.78 9.44 4.87
C LYS A 51 -11.65 8.68 4.19
N ALA A 52 -11.74 7.36 4.19
CA ALA A 52 -10.72 6.51 3.61
C ALA A 52 -10.52 6.79 2.11
N LEU A 53 -9.26 6.78 1.69
CA LEU A 53 -8.89 6.78 0.29
C LEU A 53 -9.01 5.37 -0.29
N GLN A 54 -9.27 5.30 -1.59
CA GLN A 54 -9.52 4.07 -2.31
C GLN A 54 -8.76 4.06 -3.64
N ILE A 55 -8.62 2.87 -4.25
CA ILE A 55 -8.00 2.71 -5.56
C ILE A 55 -9.05 2.39 -6.61
N ARG A 56 -8.97 3.08 -7.75
CA ARG A 56 -9.79 2.85 -8.94
C ARG A 56 -8.93 2.91 -10.19
N GLY A 57 -8.77 1.77 -10.88
CA GLY A 57 -8.06 1.74 -12.17
C GLY A 57 -6.61 2.22 -12.10
N GLY A 58 -5.96 2.12 -10.94
CA GLY A 58 -4.61 2.65 -10.71
C GLY A 58 -4.58 4.08 -10.17
N ASP A 59 -5.73 4.75 -10.03
CA ASP A 59 -5.80 6.09 -9.45
C ASP A 59 -6.19 6.02 -7.97
N VAL A 60 -5.60 6.89 -7.16
CA VAL A 60 -6.07 7.13 -5.80
C VAL A 60 -7.24 8.11 -5.88
N VAL A 61 -8.36 7.75 -5.27
CA VAL A 61 -9.60 8.51 -5.31
C VAL A 61 -10.19 8.70 -3.91
N TYR A 62 -10.97 9.77 -3.77
CA TYR A 62 -11.71 10.14 -2.56
C TYR A 62 -13.22 10.09 -2.82
N GLY A 63 -13.99 9.65 -1.81
CA GLY A 63 -15.45 9.84 -1.79
C GLY A 63 -16.25 8.89 -2.67
N LEU A 64 -15.80 7.65 -2.87
CA LEU A 64 -16.63 6.62 -3.51
C LEU A 64 -17.62 6.04 -2.50
N GLU A 65 -18.80 5.68 -2.97
CA GLU A 65 -19.85 5.10 -2.13
C GLU A 65 -19.88 3.56 -2.17
N GLN A 66 -19.47 2.89 -3.27
CA GLN A 66 -19.54 1.43 -3.41
C GLN A 66 -18.50 0.87 -4.39
N GLY A 67 -18.01 -0.37 -4.18
CA GLY A 67 -17.34 -1.16 -5.23
C GLY A 67 -15.80 -1.06 -5.33
N PHE A 68 -15.09 -0.63 -4.29
CA PHE A 68 -13.65 -0.33 -4.40
C PHE A 68 -12.78 -0.91 -3.29
N SER A 69 -11.51 -1.14 -3.63
CA SER A 69 -10.50 -1.68 -2.72
C SER A 69 -9.91 -0.56 -1.87
N TYR A 70 -10.20 -0.63 -0.57
CA TYR A 70 -9.36 0.01 0.45
C TYR A 70 -7.94 -0.55 0.32
N PHE A 71 -6.95 0.28 0.58
CA PHE A 71 -5.55 -0.10 0.46
C PHE A 71 -4.77 0.33 1.68
N LYS A 72 -3.71 -0.42 1.95
CA LYS A 72 -2.73 -0.06 2.97
C LYS A 72 -1.50 0.50 2.29
N VAL A 73 -0.83 1.40 2.97
CA VAL A 73 0.45 1.95 2.54
C VAL A 73 1.50 1.53 3.54
N GLU A 74 2.51 0.82 3.05
CA GLU A 74 3.69 0.42 3.79
C GLU A 74 4.79 1.48 3.60
N ASP A 75 5.25 2.06 4.72
CA ASP A 75 6.39 2.98 4.75
C ASP A 75 7.70 2.17 4.68
N VAL A 76 8.16 1.93 3.46
CA VAL A 76 9.42 1.21 3.19
C VAL A 76 10.68 2.05 3.45
N GLY A 77 10.54 3.23 4.06
CA GLY A 77 11.63 4.12 4.41
C GLY A 77 12.13 4.98 3.24
N ASN A 78 12.96 5.98 3.56
CA ASN A 78 13.57 6.90 2.60
C ASN A 78 12.56 7.58 1.66
N ALA A 79 11.41 7.92 2.24
CA ALA A 79 10.32 8.61 1.56
C ALA A 79 9.65 7.81 0.42
N MET A 80 9.79 6.49 0.43
CA MET A 80 9.15 5.56 -0.50
C MET A 80 7.96 4.86 0.17
N ALA A 81 6.97 4.44 -0.62
CA ALA A 81 5.75 3.85 -0.10
C ALA A 81 5.20 2.77 -1.05
N ASN A 82 4.90 1.60 -0.50
CA ASN A 82 4.20 0.52 -1.20
C ASN A 82 2.71 0.58 -0.90
N VAL A 83 1.88 0.47 -1.92
CA VAL A 83 0.47 0.11 -1.81
C VAL A 83 0.34 -1.41 -1.68
N LEU A 84 -0.33 -1.84 -0.61
CA LEU A 84 -0.66 -3.23 -0.35
C LEU A 84 -2.16 -3.45 -0.57
N SER A 85 -2.49 -4.58 -1.20
CA SER A 85 -3.86 -5.01 -1.45
C SER A 85 -3.93 -6.53 -1.31
N GLU A 86 -5.03 -7.05 -0.76
CA GLU A 86 -5.17 -8.49 -0.51
C GLU A 86 -5.05 -9.31 -1.79
N GLY A 87 -4.24 -10.38 -1.73
CA GLY A 87 -4.01 -11.29 -2.86
C GLY A 87 -3.19 -10.70 -4.02
N GLN A 88 -2.67 -9.47 -3.89
CA GLN A 88 -1.82 -8.82 -4.89
C GLN A 88 -0.43 -8.53 -4.31
N GLY A 89 0.59 -8.56 -5.18
CA GLY A 89 1.93 -8.10 -4.83
C GLY A 89 1.96 -6.60 -4.53
N PRO A 90 3.01 -6.11 -3.83
CA PRO A 90 3.16 -4.69 -3.54
C PRO A 90 3.24 -3.87 -4.84
N LYS A 91 2.56 -2.72 -4.82
CA LYS A 91 2.56 -1.71 -5.88
C LYS A 91 3.18 -0.43 -5.37
N GLN A 92 3.65 0.44 -6.25
CA GLN A 92 4.26 1.71 -5.86
C GLN A 92 3.18 2.79 -5.72
N LEU A 93 3.16 3.50 -4.60
CA LEU A 93 2.45 4.78 -4.51
C LEU A 93 3.30 5.88 -5.17
N PHE A 94 2.75 6.55 -6.17
CA PHE A 94 3.46 7.52 -6.99
C PHE A 94 2.69 8.83 -7.09
N ALA A 95 3.37 9.95 -6.84
CA ALA A 95 2.87 11.28 -7.17
C ALA A 95 3.50 11.72 -8.49
N ASN A 96 2.67 11.98 -9.50
CA ASN A 96 3.15 12.48 -10.77
C ASN A 96 3.69 13.90 -10.61
N VAL A 97 5.01 14.07 -10.75
CA VAL A 97 5.67 15.37 -10.53
C VAL A 97 5.17 16.49 -11.45
N LYS A 98 4.64 16.16 -12.64
CA LYS A 98 4.11 17.15 -13.59
C LYS A 98 2.69 17.56 -13.25
N THR A 99 1.83 16.59 -12.94
CA THR A 99 0.38 16.83 -12.77
C THR A 99 -0.09 16.87 -11.32
N GLY A 100 0.74 16.42 -10.38
CA GLY A 100 0.37 16.17 -9.00
C GLY A 100 -0.49 14.92 -8.80
N LYS A 101 -0.93 14.22 -9.85
CA LYS A 101 -1.87 13.08 -9.71
C LYS A 101 -1.27 11.95 -8.86
N LEU A 102 -2.07 11.42 -7.92
CA LEU A 102 -1.70 10.23 -7.14
C LEU A 102 -2.11 8.97 -7.89
N GLU A 103 -1.11 8.15 -8.18
CA GLU A 103 -1.22 6.94 -8.99
C GLU A 103 -0.62 5.75 -8.23
N VAL A 104 -1.12 4.57 -8.55
CA VAL A 104 -0.60 3.28 -8.10
C VAL A 104 0.00 2.59 -9.31
N LYS A 105 1.33 2.43 -9.29
CA LYS A 105 2.08 1.81 -10.38
C LYS A 105 2.38 0.35 -10.05
N ASP A 106 2.41 -0.47 -11.09
CA ASP A 106 2.76 -1.88 -10.92
C ASP A 106 4.21 -2.06 -10.48
N GLY A 107 4.41 -3.05 -9.61
CA GLY A 107 5.71 -3.37 -8.99
C GLY A 107 5.96 -2.60 -7.69
N PRO A 108 6.85 -3.11 -6.82
CA PRO A 108 7.18 -2.45 -5.58
C PRO A 108 7.90 -1.11 -5.83
N ALA A 109 7.83 -0.24 -4.84
CA ALA A 109 8.69 0.93 -4.74
C ALA A 109 10.16 0.53 -4.97
N PRO A 110 10.89 1.20 -5.89
CA PRO A 110 12.26 0.83 -6.21
C PRO A 110 13.19 0.89 -5.00
N PRO A 111 14.21 0.02 -4.94
CA PRO A 111 15.20 0.05 -3.87
C PRO A 111 16.02 1.34 -3.90
N LEU A 112 16.64 1.58 -2.75
CA LEU A 112 17.28 2.81 -2.28
C LEU A 112 18.29 3.53 -3.19
N GLU A 113 18.95 2.86 -4.13
CA GLU A 113 20.12 3.47 -4.77
C GLU A 113 19.71 4.56 -5.78
N GLY A 114 19.83 5.81 -5.34
CA GLY A 114 19.67 7.01 -6.17
C GLY A 114 18.25 7.61 -6.20
N ASN A 115 17.29 7.02 -5.50
CA ASN A 115 15.91 7.52 -5.45
C ASN A 115 15.59 8.12 -4.08
N SER A 116 15.50 9.44 -3.99
CA SER A 116 14.78 10.09 -2.89
C SER A 116 13.28 10.03 -3.21
N GLY A 117 12.53 9.24 -2.46
CA GLY A 117 11.08 9.29 -2.55
C GLY A 117 10.52 10.62 -2.05
N GLY A 118 9.23 10.86 -2.28
CA GLY A 118 8.57 12.10 -1.88
C GLY A 118 7.82 12.01 -0.55
N TRP A 119 7.54 10.82 -0.05
CA TRP A 119 6.56 10.61 1.02
C TRP A 119 7.11 10.85 2.42
N ALA A 120 6.32 11.40 3.34
CA ALA A 120 6.68 11.38 4.76
C ALA A 120 5.44 11.24 5.66
N PHE A 121 5.63 10.51 6.76
CA PHE A 121 4.62 10.22 7.78
C PHE A 121 5.06 10.86 9.12
N LYS A 122 4.51 12.04 9.44
CA LYS A 122 4.94 12.87 10.58
C LYS A 122 3.89 12.94 11.69
N GLY A 123 4.32 13.12 12.93
CA GLY A 123 3.45 13.30 14.10
C GLY A 123 3.56 12.19 15.13
N ASP A 124 3.14 12.52 16.35
CA ASP A 124 3.09 11.69 17.54
C ASP A 124 1.64 11.34 17.88
N GLY A 125 1.22 10.10 17.59
CA GLY A 125 -0.15 9.66 17.88
C GLY A 125 -0.64 8.52 17.00
N SER A 126 -1.95 8.26 17.06
CA SER A 126 -2.64 7.24 16.28
C SER A 126 -2.86 7.63 14.81
N VAL A 127 -2.87 8.94 14.53
CA VAL A 127 -2.96 9.51 13.17
C VAL A 127 -1.71 10.34 12.92
N LYS A 128 -0.99 10.02 11.85
CA LYS A 128 0.15 10.78 11.36
C LYS A 128 -0.27 11.65 10.19
N THR A 129 0.34 12.82 10.03
CA THR A 129 0.22 13.61 8.82
C THR A 129 1.01 12.95 7.69
N PHE A 130 0.34 12.74 6.56
CA PHE A 130 0.94 12.26 5.32
C PHE A 130 1.30 13.44 4.43
N SER A 131 2.50 13.41 3.85
CA SER A 131 3.02 14.47 2.98
C SER A 131 3.75 13.90 1.78
N SER A 132 3.85 14.69 0.72
CA SER A 132 4.59 14.35 -0.49
C SER A 132 5.41 15.55 -0.96
N TYR A 133 6.70 15.33 -1.24
CA TYR A 133 7.67 16.35 -1.63
C TYR A 133 7.64 17.62 -0.76
N GLY A 134 7.41 17.44 0.55
CA GLY A 134 7.41 18.53 1.53
C GLY A 134 6.07 19.27 1.70
N THR A 135 5.04 18.94 0.93
CA THR A 135 3.69 19.50 1.11
C THR A 135 2.72 18.50 1.75
N GLU A 136 1.79 19.02 2.55
CA GLU A 136 0.68 18.29 3.18
C GLU A 136 -0.66 18.60 2.48
N GLU A 137 -0.63 19.45 1.46
CA GLU A 137 -1.81 19.85 0.71
C GLU A 137 -2.10 18.86 -0.42
N PHE A 138 -3.26 18.23 -0.30
CA PHE A 138 -3.85 17.39 -1.33
C PHE A 138 -5.14 18.02 -1.80
N TYR A 139 -5.55 17.66 -2.99
CA TYR A 139 -6.81 18.11 -3.53
C TYR A 139 -7.44 17.06 -4.43
N SER A 140 -8.72 17.23 -4.69
CA SER A 140 -9.42 16.51 -5.74
C SER A 140 -10.18 17.48 -6.63
N CYS A 141 -10.35 17.08 -7.88
CA CYS A 141 -11.17 17.79 -8.83
C CYS A 141 -12.48 17.03 -9.02
N THR A 142 -13.60 17.76 -8.94
CA THR A 142 -14.91 17.18 -9.25
C THR A 142 -14.92 16.73 -10.70
N SER A 143 -15.22 15.46 -10.94
CA SER A 143 -15.35 14.94 -12.30
C SER A 143 -16.79 15.13 -12.77
N GLU A 144 -16.99 16.02 -13.74
CA GLU A 144 -18.29 16.18 -14.41
C GLU A 144 -18.54 15.07 -15.44
N THR A 145 -17.48 14.42 -15.93
CA THR A 145 -17.53 13.51 -17.07
C THR A 145 -17.59 12.03 -16.68
N ASP A 146 -17.43 11.71 -15.39
CA ASP A 146 -17.46 10.35 -14.89
C ASP A 146 -18.32 10.19 -13.61
N PRO A 147 -19.62 10.53 -13.67
CA PRO A 147 -20.51 10.39 -12.51
C PRO A 147 -20.80 8.91 -12.18
N LEU A 148 -20.65 8.00 -13.16
CA LEU A 148 -21.04 6.59 -13.03
C LEU A 148 -20.07 5.78 -12.17
N HIS A 149 -18.77 6.06 -12.25
CA HIS A 149 -17.78 5.32 -11.46
C HIS A 149 -17.49 5.99 -10.11
N GLY A 150 -18.08 7.16 -9.83
CA GLY A 150 -17.99 7.89 -8.57
C GLY A 150 -16.58 8.34 -8.18
N GLY A 151 -16.49 9.13 -7.11
CA GLY A 151 -15.23 9.51 -6.48
C GLY A 151 -14.33 10.43 -7.29
N GLN A 152 -13.47 11.15 -6.59
CA GLN A 152 -12.66 12.23 -7.16
C GLN A 152 -11.19 11.85 -7.09
N VAL A 153 -10.50 11.93 -8.23
CA VAL A 153 -9.05 11.66 -8.33
C VAL A 153 -8.30 12.61 -7.40
N VAL A 154 -7.37 12.04 -6.64
CA VAL A 154 -6.56 12.78 -5.68
C VAL A 154 -5.25 13.25 -6.33
N TYR A 155 -4.85 14.45 -5.99
CA TYR A 155 -3.65 15.12 -6.43
C TYR A 155 -2.90 15.68 -5.22
N VAL A 156 -1.57 15.68 -5.27
CA VAL A 156 -0.71 16.50 -4.42
C VAL A 156 -0.57 17.88 -5.06
N PHE A 157 -0.60 18.94 -4.26
CA PHE A 157 -0.25 20.28 -4.75
C PHE A 157 1.22 20.35 -5.18
N ASN A 158 1.47 20.70 -6.45
CA ASN A 158 2.82 20.78 -7.03
C ASN A 158 3.12 22.16 -7.66
N GLY A 159 2.48 23.23 -7.17
CA GLY A 159 2.62 24.59 -7.68
C GLY A 159 1.40 25.11 -8.46
N GLY A 160 0.40 24.25 -8.69
CA GLY A 160 -0.89 24.63 -9.29
C GLY A 160 -1.96 23.57 -9.04
N TYR A 161 -3.19 23.89 -9.44
CA TYR A 161 -4.33 22.96 -9.39
C TYR A 161 -4.73 22.52 -10.79
N ALA A 162 -5.14 21.26 -10.92
CA ALA A 162 -5.63 20.70 -12.19
C ALA A 162 -7.04 21.19 -12.59
N CYS A 163 -7.74 21.92 -11.72
CA CYS A 163 -9.08 22.45 -11.93
C CYS A 163 -9.26 23.81 -11.24
N GLU A 164 -10.27 24.58 -11.67
CA GLU A 164 -10.55 25.93 -11.15
C GLU A 164 -11.00 25.92 -9.68
N ASP A 165 -11.88 24.98 -9.31
CA ASP A 165 -12.45 24.86 -7.96
C ASP A 165 -12.06 23.52 -7.30
N PRO A 166 -10.79 23.36 -6.86
CA PRO A 166 -10.34 22.14 -6.23
C PRO A 166 -10.90 21.98 -4.82
N ILE A 167 -11.28 20.75 -4.47
CA ILE A 167 -11.59 20.38 -3.09
C ILE A 167 -10.27 20.08 -2.38
N LYS A 168 -9.84 20.97 -1.49
CA LYS A 168 -8.54 20.86 -0.78
C LYS A 168 -8.72 20.14 0.55
N PHE A 169 -7.76 19.31 0.91
CA PHE A 169 -7.74 18.56 2.17
C PHE A 169 -6.31 18.13 2.54
N THR A 170 -6.14 17.66 3.77
CA THR A 170 -4.92 16.95 4.18
C THR A 170 -5.18 15.44 4.20
N ILE A 171 -4.12 14.64 4.22
CA ILE A 171 -4.24 13.20 4.38
C ILE A 171 -3.67 12.80 5.74
N GLY A 172 -4.48 12.09 6.52
CA GLY A 172 -4.08 11.39 7.73
C GLY A 172 -3.74 9.93 7.43
N ALA A 173 -2.62 9.46 7.97
CA ALA A 173 -2.18 8.07 7.96
C ALA A 173 -2.45 7.45 9.33
N THR A 174 -3.41 6.53 9.40
CA THR A 174 -3.78 5.82 10.63
C THR A 174 -3.04 4.49 10.68
N LYS A 175 -2.37 4.20 11.80
CA LYS A 175 -1.63 2.94 11.96
C LYS A 175 -2.60 1.75 12.00
N GLU A 176 -2.26 0.71 11.24
CA GLU A 176 -2.94 -0.61 11.26
C GLU A 176 -2.23 -1.59 12.20
#